data_AF-A0AAE1PUC5-F1
#
_entry.id   AF-A0AAE1PUC5-F1
#
_cell.length_a   1.000
_cell.length_b   1.000
_cell.length_c   1.000
_cell.angle_alpha   90.00
_cell.angle_beta   90.00
_cell.angle_gamma   90.00
#
_symmetry.space_group_name_H-M   'P 1'
#
loop_
_entity.id
_entity.type
_entity.pdbx_description
1 polymer ?
#
loop_
_entity_poly.entity_id
_entity_poly.type
_entity_poly.pdbx_seq_one_letter_code
_entity_poly.pdbx_strand_id
1 'polypeptide(L)'
;MRTDESKNDPVVAELPVYLAKTLLDKLYVLQYPVRPHSHTYDDDSILKTKIRPRSKNVEVNLGLRTRGPTYDKSKGEQIALNVDGAFRDKRDSEDNYYKRQRVRWYVEV
;
A
#
# COMPACT_ATOMS: atom_id res chain seq x y z
N MET A 1 -3.15 -21.02 51.86
CA MET A 1 -2.35 -19.79 51.93
C MET A 1 -1.52 -19.74 50.64
N ARG A 2 -1.89 -18.89 49.67
CA ARG A 2 -1.12 -18.75 48.41
C ARG A 2 0.02 -17.76 48.68
N THR A 3 1.25 -18.17 48.44
CA THR A 3 2.46 -17.37 48.65
C THR A 3 2.61 -16.34 47.52
N ASP A 4 2.89 -15.09 47.92
CA ASP A 4 3.08 -13.91 47.08
C ASP A 4 4.36 -14.00 46.22
N GLU A 5 4.35 -14.78 45.13
CA GLU A 5 5.48 -14.85 44.18
C GLU A 5 5.59 -13.62 43.24
N SER A 6 4.67 -12.66 43.35
CA SER A 6 4.63 -11.46 42.49
C SER A 6 5.56 -10.31 42.91
N LYS A 7 6.31 -10.45 44.02
CA LYS A 7 7.11 -9.35 44.62
C LYS A 7 8.54 -9.23 44.09
N ASN A 8 8.95 -9.98 43.07
CA ASN A 8 10.36 -10.08 42.68
C ASN A 8 10.62 -9.91 41.17
N ASP A 9 9.89 -9.01 40.50
CA ASP A 9 10.22 -8.59 39.13
C ASP A 9 11.01 -7.26 39.16
N PRO A 10 12.35 -7.30 39.03
CA PRO A 10 13.19 -6.12 39.16
C PRO A 10 13.08 -5.20 37.93
N VAL A 11 13.02 -3.89 38.17
CA VAL A 11 13.08 -2.88 37.10
C VAL A 11 14.45 -2.95 36.42
N VAL A 12 14.47 -3.33 35.13
CA VAL A 12 15.70 -3.46 34.33
C VAL A 12 16.12 -2.12 33.72
N ALA A 13 15.16 -1.28 33.31
CA ALA A 13 15.44 0.03 32.71
C ALA A 13 14.24 0.99 32.82
N GLU A 14 14.52 2.28 32.99
CA GLU A 14 13.54 3.36 32.90
C GLU A 14 13.67 4.07 31.55
N LEU A 15 12.59 4.09 30.78
CA LEU A 15 12.53 4.71 29.45
C LEU A 15 11.60 5.94 29.52
N PRO A 16 12.09 7.16 29.26
CA PRO A 16 11.24 8.33 29.20
C PRO A 16 10.30 8.26 27.99
N VAL A 17 8.99 8.32 28.23
CA VAL A 17 7.96 8.27 27.19
C VAL A 17 7.49 9.68 26.85
N TYR A 18 7.72 10.11 25.62
CA TYR A 18 7.31 11.42 25.11
C TYR A 18 6.04 11.30 24.26
N LEU A 19 5.10 12.24 24.44
CA LEU A 19 3.86 12.31 23.66
C LEU A 19 3.89 13.49 22.70
N ALA A 20 3.95 13.21 21.40
CA ALA A 20 3.79 14.20 20.35
C ALA A 20 2.32 14.27 19.90
N LYS A 21 1.72 15.47 19.91
CA LYS A 21 0.32 15.70 19.48
C LYS A 21 0.18 16.36 18.10
N THR A 22 1.29 16.69 17.45
CA THR A 22 1.32 17.45 16.20
C THR A 22 0.66 16.74 15.01
N LEU A 23 0.68 15.40 14.99
CA LEU A 23 0.18 14.57 13.89
C LEU A 23 -1.04 13.72 14.26
N LEU A 24 -1.69 14.01 15.39
CA LEU A 24 -2.75 13.18 15.95
C LEU A 24 -3.86 12.84 14.93
N ASP A 25 -4.26 13.82 14.11
CA ASP A 25 -5.34 13.67 13.11
C ASP A 25 -4.82 13.44 11.67
N LYS A 26 -3.51 13.34 11.49
CA LYS A 26 -2.85 13.29 10.17
C LYS A 26 -2.03 12.01 9.95
N LEU A 27 -1.71 11.27 11.01
CA LEU A 27 -0.96 10.02 10.93
C LEU A 27 -1.90 8.84 10.69
N TYR A 28 -1.72 8.16 9.56
CA TYR A 28 -2.48 6.96 9.20
C TYR A 28 -1.54 5.77 9.07
N VAL A 29 -1.99 4.60 9.51
CA VAL A 29 -1.27 3.33 9.38
C VAL A 29 -2.02 2.46 8.38
N LEU A 30 -1.36 2.11 7.27
CA LEU A 30 -1.90 1.21 6.26
C LEU A 30 -1.32 -0.20 6.49
N GLN A 31 -2.20 -1.19 6.60
CA GLN A 31 -1.82 -2.59 6.81
C GLN A 31 -2.14 -3.41 5.56
N TYR A 32 -1.25 -4.35 5.21
CA TYR A 32 -1.40 -5.24 4.06
C TYR A 32 -1.38 -6.70 4.53
N PRO A 33 -2.53 -7.25 5.00
CA PRO A 33 -2.56 -8.55 5.69
C PRO A 33 -2.05 -9.73 4.86
N VAL A 34 -2.23 -9.66 3.53
CA VAL A 34 -1.86 -10.72 2.60
C VAL A 34 -0.40 -10.61 2.12
N ARG A 35 0.34 -9.58 2.56
CA ARG A 35 1.71 -9.35 2.11
C ARG A 35 2.70 -9.72 3.21
N PRO A 36 3.68 -10.61 2.93
CA PRO A 36 4.70 -10.97 3.91
C PRO A 36 5.63 -9.80 4.19
N HIS A 37 6.17 -9.75 5.41
CA HIS A 37 7.06 -8.68 5.87
C HIS A 37 8.33 -8.51 5.00
N SER A 38 8.84 -9.60 4.42
CA SER A 38 10.02 -9.58 3.53
C SER A 38 9.79 -8.86 2.19
N HIS A 39 8.55 -8.57 1.82
CA HIS A 39 8.20 -7.86 0.59
C HIS A 39 7.62 -6.49 0.93
N THR A 40 8.49 -5.49 1.10
CA THR A 40 8.10 -4.08 1.32
C THR A 40 7.66 -3.41 0.02
N TYR A 41 6.90 -2.32 0.13
CA TYR A 41 6.71 -1.39 -0.99
C TYR A 41 7.82 -0.35 -0.87
N ASP A 42 8.73 -0.34 -1.85
CA ASP A 42 9.73 0.71 -1.97
C ASP A 42 9.08 1.93 -2.63
N ASP A 43 9.61 3.14 -2.38
CA ASP A 43 9.01 4.40 -2.86
C ASP A 43 8.83 4.43 -4.38
N ASP A 44 9.75 3.82 -5.13
CA ASP A 44 9.70 3.71 -6.59
C ASP A 44 8.49 2.91 -7.12
N SER A 45 7.82 2.15 -6.26
CA SER A 45 6.61 1.40 -6.61
C SER A 45 5.34 2.24 -6.48
N ILE A 46 5.35 3.39 -5.81
CA ILE A 46 4.16 4.20 -5.57
C ILE A 46 3.98 5.24 -6.68
N LEU A 47 2.91 5.10 -7.46
CA LEU A 47 2.65 5.99 -8.60
C LEU A 47 1.72 7.14 -8.24
N LYS A 48 0.66 6.85 -7.49
CA LYS A 48 -0.36 7.85 -7.13
C LYS A 48 -1.17 7.40 -5.93
N THR A 49 -1.33 8.31 -4.98
CA THR A 49 -2.17 8.11 -3.79
C THR A 49 -3.38 9.04 -3.84
N LYS A 50 -4.54 8.55 -3.39
CA LYS A 50 -5.75 9.34 -3.19
C LYS A 50 -6.35 9.00 -1.83
N ILE A 51 -6.89 10.01 -1.16
CA ILE A 51 -7.60 9.85 0.11
C ILE A 51 -8.98 10.48 -0.01
N ARG A 52 -9.99 9.81 0.54
CA ARG A 52 -11.33 10.36 0.77
C ARG A 52 -11.48 10.61 2.28
N PRO A 53 -11.24 11.83 2.78
CA PRO A 53 -11.13 12.08 4.21
C PRO A 53 -12.40 11.75 5.00
N ARG A 54 -13.59 12.00 4.42
CA ARG A 54 -14.88 11.75 5.08
C ARG A 54 -15.19 10.26 5.22
N SER A 55 -14.90 9.46 4.19
CA SER A 55 -15.17 8.02 4.19
C SER A 55 -13.96 7.19 4.64
N LYS A 56 -12.84 7.84 5.01
CA LYS A 56 -11.56 7.22 5.40
C LYS A 56 -11.00 6.20 4.40
N ASN A 57 -11.37 6.32 3.12
CA ASN A 57 -10.87 5.41 2.09
C ASN A 57 -9.58 5.94 1.48
N VAL A 58 -8.59 5.06 1.38
CA VAL A 58 -7.29 5.35 0.77
C VAL A 58 -7.09 4.45 -0.44
N GLU A 59 -6.81 5.04 -1.59
CA GLU A 59 -6.44 4.32 -2.81
C GLU A 59 -4.97 4.59 -3.12
N VAL A 60 -4.17 3.53 -3.20
CA VAL A 60 -2.77 3.60 -3.61
C VAL A 60 -2.62 2.86 -4.93
N ASN A 61 -2.08 3.54 -5.95
CA ASN A 61 -1.75 2.94 -7.23
C ASN A 61 -0.27 2.58 -7.23
N LEU A 62 0.02 1.33 -7.54
CA LEU A 62 1.35 0.76 -7.50
C LEU A 62 1.82 0.40 -8.91
N GLY A 63 3.08 0.66 -9.19
CA GLY A 63 3.75 0.28 -10.42
C GLY A 63 4.15 -1.19 -10.36
N LEU A 64 3.91 -1.90 -11.45
CA LEU A 64 4.47 -3.23 -11.65
C LEU A 64 5.63 -3.19 -12.62
N ARG A 65 6.66 -4.01 -12.33
CA ARG A 65 7.79 -4.20 -13.23
C ARG A 65 7.39 -5.10 -14.40
N THR A 66 7.23 -4.50 -15.58
CA THR A 66 6.81 -5.20 -16.80
C THR A 66 7.96 -5.79 -17.63
N ARG A 67 9.22 -5.47 -17.29
CA ARG A 67 10.43 -5.96 -17.98
C ARG A 67 11.13 -7.12 -17.23
N GLY A 68 10.43 -7.78 -16.31
CA GLY A 68 10.96 -8.90 -15.53
C GLY A 68 10.46 -10.25 -16.05
N PRO A 69 11.12 -11.36 -15.67
CA PRO A 69 10.68 -12.71 -16.05
C PRO A 69 9.34 -13.11 -15.41
N THR A 70 8.89 -12.38 -14.39
CA THR A 70 7.65 -12.63 -13.66
C THR A 70 6.41 -11.98 -14.29
N TYR A 71 6.57 -11.23 -15.38
CA TYR A 71 5.47 -10.56 -16.07
C TYR A 71 5.29 -11.13 -17.48
N ASP A 72 4.13 -11.74 -17.74
CA ASP A 72 3.73 -12.17 -19.09
C ASP A 72 3.19 -10.97 -19.89
N LYS A 73 3.97 -10.57 -20.90
CA LYS A 73 3.63 -9.44 -21.77
C LYS A 73 2.38 -9.71 -22.61
N SER A 74 2.21 -10.92 -23.14
CA SER A 74 1.09 -11.26 -24.01
C SER A 74 -0.23 -11.19 -23.24
N LYS A 75 -0.26 -11.74 -22.02
CA LYS A 75 -1.44 -11.66 -21.15
C LYS A 75 -1.70 -10.23 -20.69
N GLY A 76 -0.64 -9.48 -20.37
CA GLY A 76 -0.74 -8.07 -20.01
C GLY A 76 -1.36 -7.21 -21.11
N GLU A 77 -0.97 -7.44 -22.37
CA GLU A 77 -1.51 -6.73 -23.54
C GLU A 77 -2.98 -7.04 -23.79
N GLN A 78 -3.41 -8.30 -23.62
CA GLN A 78 -4.83 -8.67 -23.71
C GLN A 78 -5.67 -7.99 -22.64
N ILE A 79 -5.21 -7.95 -21.38
CA ILE A 79 -5.91 -7.25 -20.30
C ILE A 79 -6.02 -5.75 -20.61
N ALA A 80 -4.93 -5.14 -21.09
CA ALA A 80 -4.93 -3.73 -21.48
C ALA A 80 -5.91 -3.46 -22.63
N LEU A 81 -5.94 -4.31 -23.66
CA LEU A 81 -6.89 -4.20 -24.77
C LEU A 81 -8.34 -4.37 -24.34
N ASN A 82 -8.63 -5.27 -23.41
CA ASN A 82 -9.99 -5.49 -22.91
C ASN A 82 -10.52 -4.29 -22.09
N VAL A 83 -9.63 -3.56 -21.42
CA VAL A 83 -10.02 -2.39 -20.60
C VAL A 83 -9.99 -1.10 -21.41
N ASP A 84 -8.92 -0.85 -22.17
CA ASP A 84 -8.73 0.39 -22.94
C ASP A 84 -9.31 0.30 -24.36
N GLY A 85 -9.78 -0.87 -24.78
CA GLY A 85 -10.33 -1.11 -26.11
C GLY A 85 -9.29 -1.15 -27.24
N ALA A 86 -9.71 -1.69 -28.39
CA ALA A 86 -8.85 -1.87 -29.57
C ALA A 86 -8.38 -0.55 -30.22
N PHE A 87 -9.06 0.58 -29.96
CA PHE A 87 -8.76 1.90 -30.53
C PHE A 87 -8.14 2.88 -29.53
N ARG A 88 -7.44 2.38 -28.51
CA ARG A 88 -6.71 3.21 -27.52
C ARG A 88 -5.75 4.23 -28.13
N ASP A 89 -5.22 3.96 -29.33
CA ASP A 89 -4.30 4.88 -30.03
C ASP A 89 -5.02 6.07 -30.69
N LYS A 90 -6.35 5.99 -30.86
CA LYS A 90 -7.16 7.07 -31.41
C LYS A 90 -7.76 7.99 -30.35
N ARG A 91 -7.56 7.67 -29.07
CA ARG A 91 -8.05 8.45 -27.92
C ARG A 91 -6.92 9.25 -27.31
N ASP A 92 -7.29 10.33 -26.63
CA ASP A 92 -6.32 11.09 -25.85
C ASP A 92 -5.68 10.17 -24.83
N SER A 93 -4.36 10.25 -24.73
CA SER A 93 -3.62 9.26 -23.96
C SER A 93 -4.13 9.18 -22.52
N GLU A 94 -4.54 10.31 -21.91
CA GLU A 94 -5.06 10.40 -20.54
C GLU A 94 -6.28 9.51 -20.27
N ASP A 95 -7.06 9.18 -21.29
CA ASP A 95 -8.25 8.33 -21.18
C ASP A 95 -7.90 6.83 -21.06
N ASN A 96 -6.69 6.43 -21.45
CA ASN A 96 -6.24 5.05 -21.34
C ASN A 96 -5.85 4.71 -19.89
N TYR A 97 -6.50 3.67 -19.34
CA TYR A 97 -6.26 3.20 -17.97
C TYR A 97 -4.89 2.54 -17.83
N TYR A 98 -4.50 1.70 -18.80
CA TYR A 98 -3.20 1.02 -18.83
C TYR A 98 -2.21 1.77 -19.72
N LYS A 99 -1.60 2.80 -19.15
CA LYS A 99 -0.30 3.27 -19.61
C LYS A 99 0.78 2.38 -19.01
N ARG A 100 1.89 2.15 -19.74
CA ARG A 100 3.07 1.41 -19.24
C ARG A 100 3.25 1.68 -17.73
N GLN A 101 3.11 0.62 -16.92
CA GLN A 101 3.21 0.58 -15.45
C GLN A 101 2.03 1.15 -14.64
N ARG A 102 0.86 0.47 -14.55
CA ARG A 102 -0.13 0.74 -13.47
C ARG A 102 -0.88 -0.51 -13.05
N VAL A 103 -0.95 -0.80 -11.74
CA VAL A 103 -1.91 -1.72 -11.11
C VAL A 103 -2.48 -1.08 -9.84
N ARG A 104 -3.78 -1.26 -9.60
CA ARG A 104 -4.52 -0.67 -8.48
C ARG A 104 -4.85 -1.74 -7.45
N TRP A 105 -4.65 -1.43 -6.18
CA TRP A 105 -5.17 -2.21 -5.06
C TRP A 105 -6.12 -1.36 -4.23
N TYR A 106 -7.23 -1.96 -3.81
CA TYR A 106 -8.19 -1.35 -2.89
C TYR A 106 -7.90 -1.85 -1.48
N VAL A 107 -7.85 -0.93 -0.52
CA VAL A 107 -7.85 -1.23 0.91
C VAL A 107 -8.99 -0.43 1.52
N GLU A 108 -10.01 -1.12 2.02
CA GLU A 108 -11.05 -0.53 2.87
C GLU A 108 -10.52 -0.49 4.31
N VAL A 109 -10.74 0.64 4.99
CA VAL A 109 -10.32 0.90 6.37
C VAL A 109 -11.52 0.81 7.29
#